data_AF-A0A3P5Z3X9-F1
#
_entry.id   AF-A0A3P5Z3X9-F1
#
_cell.length_a   1.000
_cell.length_b   1.000
_cell.length_c   1.000
_cell.angle_alpha   90.00
_cell.angle_beta   90.00
_cell.angle_gamma   90.00
#
_symmetry.space_group_name_H-M   'P 1'
#
loop_
_entity.id
_entity.type
_entity.pdbx_description
1 polymer ?
#
loop_
_entity_poly.entity_id
_entity_poly.type
_entity_poly.pdbx_seq_one_letter_code
_entity_poly.pdbx_strand_id
1 'polypeptide(L)'
;MKIYYRSSLIGLVMLTILLFGVVANAQKGGPVRKQCVEQYPDPNGKCVIDQCKAQCAKNRKGGLARCIDTGKGHMQCRCDYHC
;
A
#
# COMPACT_ATOMS: atom_id res chain seq x y z
N MET A 1 42.93 -32.12 13.36
CA MET A 1 41.89 -31.06 13.33
C MET A 1 41.78 -30.48 11.92
N LYS A 2 40.91 -31.00 11.05
CA LYS A 2 40.70 -30.44 9.69
C LYS A 2 39.25 -30.64 9.20
N ILE A 3 38.58 -31.67 9.73
CA ILE A 3 37.22 -32.06 9.35
C ILE A 3 36.15 -31.32 10.18
N TYR A 4 36.41 -31.05 11.46
CA TYR A 4 35.47 -30.33 12.36
C TYR A 4 35.17 -28.89 11.91
N TYR A 5 36.17 -28.20 11.37
CA TYR A 5 36.03 -26.82 10.92
C TYR A 5 35.13 -26.70 9.68
N ARG A 6 35.16 -27.71 8.79
CA ARG A 6 34.28 -27.78 7.60
C ARG A 6 32.82 -27.99 7.98
N SER A 7 32.53 -28.83 8.98
CA SER A 7 31.15 -29.03 9.45
C SER A 7 30.57 -27.79 10.14
N SER A 8 31.40 -27.04 10.87
CA SER A 8 30.99 -25.79 11.52
C SER A 8 30.61 -24.71 10.49
N LEU A 9 31.38 -24.57 9.41
CA LEU A 9 31.07 -23.62 8.33
C LEU A 9 29.75 -23.93 7.62
N ILE A 10 29.47 -25.21 7.33
CA ILE A 10 28.22 -25.62 6.67
C ILE A 10 27.01 -25.34 7.58
N GLY A 11 27.12 -25.64 8.87
CA GLY A 11 26.07 -25.33 9.84
C GLY A 11 25.79 -23.83 9.95
N LEU A 12 26.84 -23.01 9.94
CA LEU A 12 26.73 -21.55 10.01
C LEU A 12 26.07 -20.98 8.74
N VAL A 13 26.41 -21.50 7.56
CA VAL A 13 25.76 -21.11 6.29
C VAL A 13 24.26 -21.46 6.31
N MET A 14 23.88 -22.67 6.71
CA MET A 14 22.47 -23.07 6.79
C MET A 14 21.68 -22.20 7.78
N LEU A 15 22.26 -21.90 8.95
CA LEU A 15 21.64 -21.02 9.94
C LEU A 15 21.43 -19.60 9.38
N THR A 16 22.42 -19.06 8.67
CA THR A 16 22.31 -17.74 8.04
C THR A 16 21.21 -17.71 6.98
N ILE A 17 21.11 -18.73 6.11
CA ILE A 17 20.06 -18.81 5.09
C ILE A 17 18.66 -18.85 5.72
N LEU A 18 18.49 -19.62 6.79
CA LEU A 18 17.21 -19.69 7.52
C LEU A 18 16.85 -18.34 8.14
N LEU A 19 17.81 -17.68 8.82
CA LEU A 19 17.58 -16.36 9.42
C LEU A 19 17.27 -15.30 8.37
N PHE A 20 18.02 -15.23 7.27
CA PHE A 20 17.77 -14.29 6.18
C PHE A 20 16.43 -14.57 5.47
N GLY A 21 16.06 -15.83 5.27
CA GLY A 21 14.78 -16.22 4.69
C GLY A 21 13.58 -15.83 5.56
N VAL A 22 13.68 -15.97 6.88
CA VAL A 22 12.63 -15.56 7.83
C VAL A 22 12.47 -14.03 7.86
N VAL A 23 13.58 -13.28 7.87
CA VAL A 23 13.55 -11.81 7.87
C VAL A 23 12.99 -11.26 6.55
N ALA A 24 13.32 -11.86 5.40
CA ALA A 24 12.79 -11.45 4.10
C ALA A 24 11.27 -11.65 4.00
N ASN A 25 10.74 -12.76 4.55
CA ASN A 25 9.30 -13.01 4.58
C ASN A 25 8.56 -12.05 5.54
N ALA A 26 9.16 -11.72 6.67
CA ALA A 26 8.60 -10.75 7.62
C ALA A 26 8.48 -9.33 7.02
N GLN A 27 9.42 -8.92 6.17
CA GLN A 27 9.36 -7.62 5.49
C GLN A 27 8.31 -7.57 4.38
N LYS A 28 8.06 -8.68 3.67
CA LYS A 28 7.02 -8.76 2.65
C LYS A 28 5.60 -8.68 3.24
N GLY A 29 5.45 -9.01 4.52
CA GLY A 29 4.23 -8.87 5.32
C GLY A 29 4.21 -7.64 6.22
N GLY A 30 4.98 -6.59 5.91
CA GLY A 30 4.87 -5.31 6.62
C GLY A 30 3.42 -4.80 6.66
N PRO A 31 3.05 -3.94 7.63
CA PRO A 31 1.66 -3.54 7.83
C PRO A 31 1.10 -3.00 6.51
N VAL A 32 0.14 -3.73 5.94
CA VAL A 32 -0.64 -3.27 4.80
C VAL A 32 -1.30 -2.00 5.29
N ARG A 33 -0.74 -0.84 4.92
CA ARG A 33 -1.35 0.45 5.19
C ARG A 33 -2.71 0.40 4.51
N LYS A 34 -3.77 0.18 5.29
CA LYS A 34 -5.11 0.00 4.74
C LYS A 34 -5.43 1.28 3.96
N GLN A 35 -5.61 1.14 2.66
CA GLN A 35 -6.10 2.24 1.84
C GLN A 35 -7.62 2.18 1.90
N CYS A 36 -8.21 3.23 2.46
CA CYS A 36 -9.65 3.44 2.44
C CYS A 36 -10.00 4.30 1.23
N VAL A 37 -11.22 4.10 0.73
CA VAL A 37 -11.74 4.80 -0.44
C VAL A 37 -13.09 5.39 -0.08
N GLU A 38 -13.24 6.69 -0.28
CA GLU A 38 -14.53 7.37 -0.23
C GLU A 38 -14.90 7.90 -1.62
N GLN A 39 -16.16 7.73 -2.00
CA GLN A 39 -16.72 8.30 -3.21
C GLN A 39 -17.68 9.42 -2.82
N TYR A 40 -17.48 10.59 -3.42
CA TYR A 40 -18.36 11.72 -3.23
C TYR A 40 -19.25 11.87 -4.48
N PRO A 41 -20.59 11.88 -4.33
CA PRO A 41 -21.49 12.13 -5.44
C PRO A 41 -21.30 13.58 -5.90
N ASP A 42 -21.07 13.77 -7.19
CA ASP A 42 -21.09 15.09 -7.80
C ASP A 42 -22.51 15.36 -8.33
N PRO A 43 -23.21 16.41 -7.86
CA PRO A 43 -24.61 16.66 -8.20
C PRO A 43 -24.84 16.93 -9.69
N ASN A 44 -23.80 17.27 -10.46
CA ASN A 44 -23.90 17.58 -11.88
C ASN A 44 -23.37 16.47 -12.79
N GLY A 45 -22.94 15.34 -12.23
CA GLY A 45 -22.27 14.26 -12.98
C GLY A 45 -20.95 14.67 -13.64
N LYS A 46 -20.44 15.86 -13.31
CA LYS A 46 -19.20 16.45 -13.81
C LYS A 46 -18.23 16.55 -12.65
N CYS A 47 -17.28 15.63 -12.57
CA CYS A 47 -16.25 15.73 -11.54
C CYS A 47 -15.29 16.88 -11.84
N VAL A 48 -15.33 17.93 -11.03
CA VAL A 48 -14.36 19.02 -11.05
C VAL A 48 -13.23 18.67 -10.08
N ILE A 49 -12.03 18.41 -10.61
CA ILE A 49 -10.91 17.89 -9.81
C ILE A 49 -10.53 18.80 -8.65
N ASP A 50 -10.61 20.12 -8.80
CA ASP A 50 -10.29 21.07 -7.72
C ASP A 50 -11.30 21.02 -6.56
N GLN A 51 -12.60 20.88 -6.88
CA GLN A 51 -13.62 20.67 -5.85
C GLN A 51 -13.45 19.31 -5.17
N CYS A 52 -13.17 18.27 -5.95
CA CYS A 52 -12.88 16.93 -5.45
C CYS A 52 -11.67 16.92 -4.50
N LYS A 53 -10.58 17.61 -4.86
CA LYS A 53 -9.39 17.80 -4.01
C LYS A 53 -9.73 18.55 -2.73
N ALA A 54 -10.45 19.66 -2.83
CA ALA A 54 -10.84 20.46 -1.66
C ALA A 54 -11.71 19.65 -0.69
N GLN A 55 -12.68 18.89 -1.20
CA GLN A 55 -13.57 18.06 -0.39
C GLN A 55 -12.83 16.88 0.25
N CYS A 56 -11.99 16.18 -0.52
CA CYS A 56 -11.14 15.10 0.00
C CYS A 56 -10.20 15.62 1.09
N ALA A 57 -9.51 16.75 0.86
CA ALA A 57 -8.62 17.36 1.85
C ALA A 57 -9.36 17.84 3.12
N LYS A 58 -10.60 18.32 2.98
CA LYS A 58 -11.45 18.74 4.10
C LYS A 58 -11.82 17.58 5.02
N ASN A 59 -12.19 16.43 4.44
CA ASN A 59 -12.66 15.27 5.21
C ASN A 59 -11.51 14.33 5.64
N ARG A 60 -10.47 14.21 4.80
CA ARG A 60 -9.39 13.23 4.93
C ARG A 60 -8.05 13.93 4.69
N LYS A 61 -7.37 14.33 5.77
CA LYS A 61 -6.04 14.97 5.69
C LYS A 61 -5.04 14.03 5.01
N GLY A 62 -4.41 14.50 3.92
CA GLY A 62 -3.47 13.72 3.13
C GLY A 62 -4.12 12.71 2.17
N GLY A 63 -5.44 12.77 1.98
CA GLY A 63 -6.14 11.99 0.97
C GLY A 63 -5.80 12.43 -0.46
N LEU A 64 -5.73 11.46 -1.37
CA LEU A 64 -5.53 11.63 -2.81
C LEU A 64 -6.89 11.64 -3.52
N ALA A 65 -7.25 12.80 -4.07
CA ALA A 65 -8.50 12.96 -4.80
C ALA A 65 -8.30 12.73 -6.31
N ARG A 66 -9.22 11.99 -6.94
CA ARG A 66 -9.23 11.68 -8.36
C ARG A 66 -10.65 11.67 -8.90
N CYS A 67 -10.83 12.10 -10.14
CA CYS A 67 -12.07 11.91 -10.89
C CYS A 67 -12.00 10.58 -11.62
N ILE A 68 -12.99 9.71 -11.39
CA ILE A 68 -13.11 8.41 -12.05
C ILE A 68 -14.37 8.39 -12.90
N ASP A 69 -14.30 7.79 -14.08
CA ASP A 69 -15.49 7.49 -14.88
C ASP A 69 -16.23 6.30 -14.26
N THR A 70 -17.49 6.50 -13.92
CA THR A 70 -18.38 5.49 -13.32
C THR A 70 -19.21 4.73 -14.35
N GLY A 71 -19.02 5.04 -15.64
CA GLY A 71 -19.82 4.56 -16.75
C GLY A 71 -20.92 5.56 -17.14
N LYS A 72 -21.42 5.41 -18.37
CA LYS A 72 -22.47 6.27 -18.95
C LYS A 72 -22.09 7.75 -19.07
N GLY A 73 -20.79 8.06 -19.08
CA GLY A 73 -20.28 9.44 -19.19
C GLY A 73 -20.38 10.24 -17.88
N HIS A 74 -20.65 9.58 -16.75
CA HIS A 74 -20.68 10.21 -15.44
C HIS A 74 -19.32 10.08 -14.76
N MET A 75 -18.75 11.23 -14.39
CA MET A 75 -17.54 11.25 -13.57
C MET A 75 -17.89 11.43 -12.09
N GLN A 76 -17.25 10.65 -11.23
CA GLN A 76 -17.40 10.73 -9.79
C GLN A 76 -16.08 11.04 -9.10
N CYS A 77 -16.15 11.80 -8.02
CA CYS A 77 -14.99 12.08 -7.18
C CYS A 77 -14.67 10.89 -6.28
N ARG A 78 -13.41 10.44 -6.30
CA ARG A 78 -12.86 9.38 -5.45
C ARG A 78 -11.73 9.94 -4.61
N CYS A 79 -11.76 9.70 -3.30
CA CYS A 79 -10.75 10.08 -2.33
C CYS A 79 -10.12 8.82 -1.75
N ASP A 80 -8.86 8.55 -2.09
CA ASP A 80 -8.07 7.45 -1.52
C ASP A 80 -7.24 7.98 -0.35
N TYR A 81 -7.34 7.38 0.83
CA TYR A 81 -6.62 7.84 2.02
C TYR A 81 -6.16 6.67 2.89
N HIS A 82 -5.19 6.93 3.76
CA HIS A 82 -4.81 5.97 4.79
C HIS A 82 -5.89 5.92 5.86
N CYS A 83 -6.48 4.74 6.05
CA CYS A 83 -6.98 4.35 7.36
C CYS A 83 -5.82 3.83 8.23
#